data_AF-A0A1S8WRU4-F1
#
_entry.id   AF-A0A1S8WRU4-F1
#
_cell.length_a   1.000
_cell.length_b   1.000
_cell.length_c   1.000
_cell.angle_alpha   90.00
_cell.angle_beta   90.00
_cell.angle_gamma   90.00
#
_symmetry.space_group_name_H-M   'P 1'
#
loop_
_entity.id
_entity.type
_entity.pdbx_description
1 polymer ?
#
loop_
_entity_poly.entity_id
_entity_poly.type
_entity_poly.pdbx_seq_one_letter_code
_entity_poly.pdbx_strand_id
1 'polypeptide(L)'
;MSKEFSKTDPFRIKAEIKGKKQKRAQGSSHYRPKAPTELTPLPHFKDVPPSEHQELFIKKLQQCCVVFNFVDSSSDMASKELKRRFLTELVEYVSASRNALHESTYQPIISMVACNIFRPLPPTDTSDFDPEEDDPVLEVSWPHLMHVYEFFLRVLESPEFQPSIAKKYIDQKFVLQLLELFDSEDPRERELLKTVVHRIYGKFLGLRSFIRKQINNIFLRFIYETEQFNGVGELLEILGSIINGFALPLKSEHTRFLAKVLIPLHKAKSLVMFHPQ
;
A
#
# COMPACT_ATOMS: atom_id res chain seq x y z
N MET A 1 14.87 40.70 -63.29
CA MET A 1 13.45 40.94 -62.90
C MET A 1 12.72 39.70 -63.39
N SER A 2 12.13 38.84 -62.58
CA SER A 2 11.18 39.11 -61.49
C SER A 2 11.17 37.97 -60.47
N LYS A 3 10.85 38.32 -59.22
CA LYS A 3 10.69 37.42 -58.06
C LYS A 3 9.39 36.62 -58.19
N GLU A 4 9.44 35.31 -58.02
CA GLU A 4 8.27 34.53 -57.57
C GLU A 4 8.48 34.13 -56.10
N PHE A 5 7.62 34.69 -55.23
CA PHE A 5 7.46 34.26 -53.85
C PHE A 5 6.52 33.06 -53.83
N SER A 6 7.03 31.86 -53.56
CA SER A 6 6.20 30.77 -53.07
C SER A 6 5.83 31.09 -51.62
N LYS A 7 4.54 31.32 -51.36
CA LYS A 7 3.98 31.43 -50.01
C LYS A 7 4.17 30.09 -49.31
N THR A 8 5.13 30.01 -48.39
CA THR A 8 5.21 28.94 -47.41
C THR A 8 4.05 29.08 -46.43
N ASP A 9 3.23 28.03 -46.37
CA ASP A 9 2.15 27.88 -45.41
C ASP A 9 2.70 27.89 -43.97
N PRO A 10 2.33 28.86 -43.12
CA PRO A 10 2.91 29.02 -41.79
C PRO A 10 2.48 27.93 -40.78
N PHE A 11 1.60 27.00 -41.15
CA PHE A 11 1.09 25.98 -40.23
C PHE A 11 1.74 24.60 -40.33
N ARG A 12 2.65 24.36 -41.29
CA ARG A 12 3.17 22.99 -41.52
C ARG A 12 4.44 22.60 -40.76
N ILE A 13 5.08 23.48 -39.97
CA ILE A 13 6.41 23.20 -39.39
C ILE A 13 6.39 22.81 -37.89
N LYS A 14 5.22 22.67 -37.24
CA LYS A 14 5.17 22.32 -35.80
C LYS A 14 4.91 20.84 -35.47
N ALA A 15 4.60 19.99 -36.44
CA ALA A 15 4.22 18.61 -36.18
C ALA A 15 5.38 17.59 -36.24
N GLU A 16 6.50 17.89 -36.92
CA GLU A 16 7.56 16.88 -37.17
C GLU A 16 8.85 17.06 -36.36
N ILE A 17 8.90 17.99 -35.40
CA ILE A 17 10.05 18.14 -34.48
C ILE A 17 9.59 18.04 -33.02
N LYS A 18 9.00 16.90 -32.67
CA LYS A 18 8.98 16.41 -31.28
C LYS A 18 9.43 14.96 -31.28
N GLY A 19 10.75 14.77 -31.35
CA GLY A 19 11.36 13.55 -30.82
C GLY A 19 10.89 13.34 -29.39
N LYS A 20 10.57 12.08 -29.05
CA LYS A 20 10.15 11.61 -27.73
C LYS A 20 11.07 12.18 -26.63
N LYS A 21 10.69 13.32 -26.05
CA LYS A 21 11.25 13.79 -24.79
C LYS A 21 10.53 13.03 -23.69
N GLN A 22 11.21 12.03 -23.15
CA GLN A 22 10.85 11.39 -21.89
C GLN A 22 10.81 12.47 -20.81
N LYS A 23 9.61 12.95 -20.48
CA LYS A 23 9.43 13.96 -19.45
C LYS A 23 9.47 13.26 -18.10
N ARG A 24 10.47 13.63 -17.30
CA ARG A 24 10.60 13.23 -15.89
C ARG A 24 9.30 13.49 -15.14
N ALA A 25 8.82 12.48 -14.43
CA ALA A 25 7.74 12.60 -13.46
C ALA A 25 8.04 13.77 -12.51
N GLN A 26 7.15 14.75 -12.47
CA GLN A 26 7.22 15.84 -11.51
C GLN A 26 6.86 15.28 -10.13
N GLY A 27 7.88 15.03 -9.31
CA GLY A 27 7.68 14.67 -7.92
C GLY A 27 6.98 15.81 -7.17
N SER A 28 5.85 15.50 -6.55
CA SER A 28 5.21 16.36 -5.55
C SER A 28 6.09 16.37 -4.30
N SER A 29 7.11 17.23 -4.34
CA SER A 29 8.01 17.52 -3.23
C SER A 29 7.25 18.24 -2.11
N HIS A 30 6.53 17.50 -1.27
CA HIS A 30 6.26 17.97 0.08
C HIS A 30 7.50 17.76 0.93
N TYR A 31 8.11 18.89 1.30
CA TYR A 31 9.27 19.05 2.17
C TYR A 31 9.01 18.38 3.53
N ARG A 32 9.26 17.07 3.65
CA ARG A 32 9.54 16.46 4.95
C ARG A 32 10.92 16.97 5.37
N PRO A 33 11.11 17.53 6.58
CA PRO A 33 12.43 17.87 7.06
C PRO A 33 13.31 16.62 6.94
N LYS A 34 14.49 16.76 6.32
CA LYS A 34 15.46 15.67 6.16
C LYS A 34 15.71 15.07 7.55
N ALA A 35 15.09 13.91 7.82
CA ALA A 35 15.52 13.04 8.91
C ALA A 35 17.01 12.74 8.70
N PRO A 36 17.78 12.43 9.76
CA PRO A 36 19.20 12.10 9.59
C PRO A 36 19.33 11.06 8.47
N THR A 37 19.97 11.46 7.37
CA THR A 37 20.04 10.65 6.15
C THR A 37 20.90 9.39 6.37
N GLU A 38 21.68 9.38 7.44
CA GLU A 38 22.51 8.26 7.86
C GLU A 38 21.87 7.49 9.02
N LEU A 39 21.59 6.21 8.75
CA LEU A 39 21.27 5.25 9.78
C LEU A 39 22.51 4.85 10.55
N THR A 40 22.37 4.62 11.85
CA THR A 40 23.48 4.16 12.68
C THR A 40 23.53 2.63 12.67
N PRO A 41 24.70 2.02 12.39
CA PRO A 41 24.86 0.58 12.46
C PRO A 41 24.50 0.05 13.85
N LEU A 42 23.64 -0.96 13.88
CA LEU A 42 23.28 -1.71 15.09
C LEU A 42 23.73 -3.16 14.96
N PRO A 43 24.08 -3.84 16.07
CA PRO A 43 24.48 -5.24 16.07
C PRO A 43 23.35 -6.15 15.57
N HIS A 44 23.69 -7.37 15.15
CA HIS A 44 22.68 -8.39 14.85
C HIS A 44 22.10 -8.98 16.14
N PHE A 45 20.87 -9.48 16.09
CA PHE A 45 20.26 -10.15 17.24
C PHE A 45 21.07 -11.35 17.75
N LYS A 46 21.72 -12.10 16.84
CA LYS A 46 22.56 -13.26 17.19
C LYS A 46 23.82 -12.90 17.98
N ASP A 47 24.28 -11.65 17.91
CA ASP A 47 25.53 -11.20 18.52
C ASP A 47 25.32 -10.57 19.91
N VAL A 48 24.07 -10.53 20.38
CA VAL A 48 23.64 -9.81 21.58
C VAL A 48 22.90 -10.79 22.51
N PRO A 49 23.06 -10.70 23.84
CA PRO A 49 22.33 -11.57 24.77
C PRO A 49 20.80 -11.35 24.69
N PRO A 50 19.97 -12.39 24.92
CA PRO A 50 18.50 -12.27 24.85
C PRO A 50 17.89 -11.16 25.71
N SER A 51 18.55 -10.78 26.82
CA SER A 51 18.13 -9.69 27.70
C SER A 51 18.10 -8.32 27.03
N GLU A 52 18.93 -8.10 26.01
CA GLU A 52 19.04 -6.83 25.29
C GLU A 52 18.25 -6.83 23.97
N HIS A 53 17.70 -7.98 23.56
CA HIS A 53 16.99 -8.11 22.28
C HIS A 53 15.79 -7.17 22.18
N GLN A 54 15.04 -6.99 23.27
CA GLN A 54 13.84 -6.14 23.25
C GLN A 54 14.20 -4.67 23.01
N GLU A 55 15.26 -4.17 23.64
CA GLU A 55 15.73 -2.79 23.42
C GLU A 55 16.29 -2.62 22.01
N LEU A 56 17.08 -3.59 21.54
CA LEU A 56 17.62 -3.60 20.17
C LEU A 56 16.50 -3.62 19.12
N PHE A 57 15.43 -4.38 19.36
CA PHE A 57 14.25 -4.44 18.50
C PHE A 57 13.58 -3.07 18.37
N ILE A 58 13.35 -2.38 19.49
CA ILE A 58 12.78 -1.03 19.48
C ILE A 58 13.70 -0.04 18.75
N LYS A 59 15.02 -0.08 18.98
CA LYS A 59 15.99 0.78 18.29
C LYS A 59 15.99 0.56 16.78
N LYS A 60 15.93 -0.70 16.32
CA LYS A 60 15.81 -1.02 14.88
C LYS A 60 14.49 -0.51 14.29
N LEU A 61 13.36 -0.69 14.98
CA LEU A 61 12.07 -0.16 14.55
C LEU A 61 12.09 1.36 14.36
N GLN A 62 12.67 2.09 15.32
CA GLN A 62 12.80 3.55 15.26
C GLN A 62 13.63 4.01 14.06
N GLN A 63 14.76 3.34 13.77
CA GLN A 63 15.58 3.65 12.60
C GLN A 63 14.86 3.31 11.29
N CYS A 64 14.09 2.24 11.25
CA CYS A 64 13.27 1.87 10.10
C CYS A 64 12.14 2.88 9.80
N CYS A 65 11.84 3.83 10.70
CA CYS A 65 10.93 4.94 10.41
C CYS A 65 11.49 5.98 9.42
N VAL A 66 12.80 5.99 9.16
CA VAL A 66 13.41 6.88 8.16
C VAL A 66 13.05 6.39 6.76
N VAL A 67 12.28 7.17 6.01
CA VAL A 67 11.85 6.85 4.64
C VAL A 67 12.86 7.40 3.64
N PHE A 68 13.40 6.53 2.80
CA PHE A 68 14.36 6.90 1.75
C PHE A 68 13.65 7.18 0.42
N ASN A 69 14.22 8.09 -0.37
CA ASN A 69 13.78 8.32 -1.73
C ASN A 69 14.47 7.32 -2.68
N PHE A 70 13.69 6.49 -3.35
CA PHE A 70 14.19 5.51 -4.34
C PHE A 70 14.20 6.02 -5.78
N VAL A 71 13.66 7.22 -6.05
CA VAL A 71 13.71 7.84 -7.39
C VAL A 71 15.15 8.16 -7.79
N ASP A 72 16.00 8.56 -6.84
CA ASP A 72 17.45 8.61 -7.02
C ASP A 72 18.06 7.33 -6.45
N SER A 73 18.31 6.36 -7.34
CA SER A 73 18.88 5.07 -6.99
C SER A 73 20.32 5.15 -6.48
N SER A 74 21.03 6.25 -6.69
CA SER A 74 22.44 6.40 -6.28
C SER A 74 22.63 7.04 -4.90
N SER A 75 21.61 7.75 -4.41
CA SER A 75 21.60 8.38 -3.08
C SER A 75 21.49 7.37 -1.95
N ASP A 76 22.15 7.64 -0.83
CA ASP A 76 21.98 6.96 0.46
C ASP A 76 22.10 5.43 0.41
N MET A 77 22.89 4.89 -0.52
CA MET A 77 22.98 3.44 -0.77
C MET A 77 23.34 2.63 0.47
N ALA A 78 24.28 3.12 1.27
CA ALA A 78 24.67 2.48 2.52
C ALA A 78 23.51 2.43 3.53
N SER A 79 22.79 3.55 3.71
CA SER A 79 21.63 3.62 4.62
C SER A 79 20.44 2.81 4.10
N LYS A 80 20.20 2.78 2.79
CA LYS A 80 19.17 1.95 2.16
C LYS A 80 19.44 0.47 2.39
N GLU A 81 20.68 0.03 2.20
CA GLU A 81 21.07 -1.35 2.47
C GLU A 81 20.97 -1.68 3.97
N LEU A 82 21.42 -0.78 4.83
CA LEU A 82 21.33 -0.95 6.28
C LEU A 82 19.89 -1.08 6.75
N LYS A 83 18.97 -0.26 6.23
CA LYS A 83 17.53 -0.37 6.51
C LYS A 83 16.97 -1.70 6.02
N ARG A 84 17.33 -2.14 4.80
CA ARG A 84 16.89 -3.43 4.26
C ARG A 84 17.29 -4.57 5.22
N ARG A 85 18.56 -4.59 5.63
CA ARG A 85 19.08 -5.56 6.62
C ARG A 85 18.29 -5.52 7.93
N PHE A 86 18.04 -4.33 8.48
CA PHE A 86 17.23 -4.20 9.70
C PHE A 86 15.82 -4.75 9.53
N LEU A 87 15.14 -4.43 8.43
CA LEU A 87 13.81 -4.95 8.14
C LEU A 87 13.79 -6.48 8.02
N THR A 88 14.78 -7.07 7.34
CA THR A 88 14.94 -8.54 7.26
C THR A 88 15.11 -9.15 8.65
N GLU A 89 15.99 -8.59 9.47
CA GLU A 89 16.20 -9.09 10.84
C GLU A 89 14.95 -8.92 11.72
N LEU A 90 14.16 -7.87 11.53
CA LEU A 90 12.90 -7.66 12.25
C LEU A 90 11.86 -8.72 11.88
N VAL A 91 11.76 -9.08 10.59
CA VAL A 91 10.90 -10.18 10.11
C VAL A 91 11.31 -11.50 10.75
N GLU A 92 12.60 -11.83 10.70
CA GLU A 92 13.15 -13.05 11.29
C GLU A 92 12.92 -13.10 12.80
N TYR A 93 13.17 -11.99 13.52
CA TYR A 93 13.01 -11.91 14.96
C TYR A 93 11.57 -12.15 15.41
N VAL A 94 10.58 -11.53 14.75
CA VAL A 94 9.16 -11.75 15.07
C VAL A 94 8.70 -13.16 14.70
N SER A 95 9.30 -13.76 13.67
CA SER A 95 8.93 -15.11 13.23
C SER A 95 9.53 -16.21 14.12
N ALA A 96 10.73 -16.01 14.67
CA ALA A 96 11.46 -17.01 15.44
C ALA A 96 11.30 -16.85 16.97
N SER A 97 11.19 -15.61 17.45
CA SER A 97 11.06 -15.34 18.88
C SER A 97 9.64 -15.60 19.34
N ARG A 98 9.48 -16.28 20.49
CA ARG A 98 8.18 -16.32 21.16
C ARG A 98 7.87 -14.91 21.64
N ASN A 99 8.62 -14.35 22.60
CA ASN A 99 8.32 -13.07 23.25
C ASN A 99 8.66 -11.77 22.48
N ALA A 100 8.46 -11.69 21.15
CA ALA A 100 8.73 -10.44 20.43
C ALA A 100 7.67 -9.33 20.69
N LEU A 101 6.45 -9.72 21.07
CA LEU A 101 5.30 -8.81 21.15
C LEU A 101 4.92 -8.47 22.59
N HIS A 102 5.51 -7.40 23.11
CA HIS A 102 5.18 -6.83 24.42
C HIS A 102 4.34 -5.56 24.28
N GLU A 103 3.65 -5.14 25.35
CA GLU A 103 2.82 -3.91 25.32
C GLU A 103 3.62 -2.68 24.84
N SER A 104 4.89 -2.57 25.25
CA SER A 104 5.80 -1.48 24.86
C SER A 104 6.22 -1.52 23.39
N THR A 105 6.08 -2.64 22.68
CA THR A 105 6.52 -2.77 21.29
C THR A 105 5.42 -2.45 20.27
N TYR A 106 4.14 -2.48 20.65
CA TYR A 106 3.03 -2.21 19.73
C TYR A 106 3.09 -0.80 19.12
N GLN A 107 3.32 0.24 19.92
CA GLN A 107 3.37 1.60 19.39
C GLN A 107 4.55 1.80 18.41
N PRO A 108 5.81 1.40 18.73
CA PRO A 108 6.91 1.42 17.77
C PRO A 108 6.62 0.65 16.48
N ILE A 109 6.05 -0.56 16.59
CA ILE A 109 5.69 -1.40 15.43
C ILE A 109 4.72 -0.66 14.50
N ILE A 110 3.59 -0.21 15.05
CA ILE A 110 2.55 0.43 14.25
C ILE A 110 3.03 1.76 13.67
N SER A 111 3.85 2.50 14.41
CA SER A 111 4.47 3.75 13.92
C SER A 111 5.42 3.48 12.74
N MET A 112 6.27 2.45 12.84
CA MET A 112 7.20 2.06 11.77
C MET A 112 6.43 1.62 10.52
N VAL A 113 5.37 0.81 10.69
CA VAL A 113 4.51 0.43 9.56
C VAL A 113 3.85 1.66 8.92
N ALA A 114 3.16 2.47 9.73
CA ALA A 114 2.40 3.63 9.26
C ALA A 114 3.26 4.65 8.50
N CYS A 115 4.44 4.99 9.00
CA CYS A 115 5.30 6.01 8.36
C CYS A 115 5.88 5.55 7.01
N ASN A 116 5.99 4.24 6.79
CA ASN A 116 6.50 3.65 5.56
C ASN A 116 5.40 3.43 4.52
N ILE A 117 4.25 2.85 4.90
CA ILE A 117 3.23 2.45 3.93
C ILE A 117 2.27 3.59 3.58
N PHE A 118 1.90 4.46 4.55
CA PHE A 118 0.93 5.52 4.31
C PHE A 118 1.58 6.69 3.58
N ARG A 119 1.33 6.74 2.28
CA ARG A 119 1.83 7.74 1.34
C ARG A 119 0.73 8.06 0.31
N PRO A 120 0.73 9.27 -0.26
CA PRO A 120 -0.08 9.52 -1.45
C PRO A 120 0.42 8.63 -2.58
N LEU A 121 -0.52 8.00 -3.29
CA LEU A 121 -0.22 7.24 -4.49
C LEU A 121 0.10 8.22 -5.65
N PRO A 122 0.95 7.83 -6.61
CA PRO A 122 1.18 8.61 -7.82
C PRO A 122 -0.14 8.90 -8.54
N PRO A 123 -0.31 10.08 -9.15
CA PRO A 123 -1.49 10.37 -9.94
C PRO A 123 -1.53 9.47 -11.19
N THR A 124 -2.68 8.87 -11.46
CA THR A 124 -2.93 8.09 -12.67
C THR A 124 -3.25 9.07 -13.81
N ASP A 125 -2.33 9.26 -14.76
CA ASP A 125 -2.59 10.07 -15.98
C ASP A 125 -3.53 9.28 -16.90
N THR A 126 -4.81 9.65 -16.92
CA THR A 126 -5.93 8.78 -17.33
C THR A 126 -6.57 9.11 -18.69
N SER A 127 -5.89 9.83 -19.59
CA SER A 127 -6.54 10.14 -20.89
C SER A 127 -6.54 8.98 -21.88
N ASP A 128 -5.51 8.12 -21.85
CA ASP A 128 -5.30 7.08 -22.87
C ASP A 128 -4.86 5.72 -22.26
N PHE A 129 -4.99 5.54 -20.94
CA PHE A 129 -4.57 4.31 -20.25
C PHE A 129 -5.59 3.18 -20.49
N ASP A 130 -5.13 2.06 -21.05
CA ASP A 130 -5.89 0.83 -21.18
C ASP A 130 -5.42 -0.18 -20.12
N PRO A 131 -6.23 -0.48 -19.09
CA PRO A 131 -5.88 -1.43 -18.04
C PRO A 131 -5.60 -2.85 -18.54
N GLU A 132 -6.02 -3.21 -19.76
CA GLU A 132 -5.76 -4.51 -20.38
C GLU A 132 -4.42 -4.55 -21.14
N GLU A 133 -3.97 -3.43 -21.70
CA GLU A 133 -2.78 -3.36 -22.56
C GLU A 133 -1.56 -2.73 -21.89
N ASP A 134 -1.75 -1.82 -20.94
CA ASP A 134 -0.66 -1.06 -20.33
C ASP A 134 -0.02 -1.78 -19.12
N ASP A 135 1.32 -1.79 -19.08
CA ASP A 135 2.08 -2.34 -17.96
C ASP A 135 1.85 -1.52 -16.67
N PRO A 136 1.60 -2.17 -15.52
CA PRO A 136 1.36 -1.46 -14.26
C PRO A 136 2.61 -0.72 -13.78
N VAL A 137 2.42 0.48 -13.22
CA VAL A 137 3.51 1.22 -12.60
C VAL A 137 3.94 0.53 -11.29
N LEU A 138 5.17 0.00 -11.29
CA LEU A 138 5.75 -0.64 -10.12
C LEU A 138 6.29 0.39 -9.11
N GLU A 139 6.09 0.11 -7.82
CA GLU A 139 6.59 0.98 -6.75
C GLU A 139 8.12 0.89 -6.62
N VAL A 140 8.80 2.03 -6.76
CA VAL A 140 10.27 2.10 -6.71
C VAL A 140 10.84 1.82 -5.31
N SER A 141 10.05 2.07 -4.27
CA SER A 141 10.43 1.83 -2.86
C SER A 141 10.16 0.39 -2.41
N TRP A 142 9.76 -0.49 -3.34
CA TRP A 142 9.46 -1.90 -3.08
C TRP A 142 10.54 -2.66 -2.30
N PRO A 143 11.86 -2.44 -2.52
CA PRO A 143 12.91 -3.12 -1.75
C PRO A 143 12.82 -2.93 -0.23
N HIS A 144 12.17 -1.87 0.24
CA HIS A 144 11.85 -1.69 1.67
C HIS A 144 10.40 -2.07 1.97
N LEU A 145 9.45 -1.63 1.15
CA LEU A 145 8.01 -1.83 1.42
C LEU A 145 7.63 -3.30 1.52
N MET A 146 8.20 -4.16 0.68
CA MET A 146 7.98 -5.61 0.74
C MET A 146 8.23 -6.14 2.16
N HIS A 147 9.37 -5.79 2.76
CA HIS A 147 9.71 -6.23 4.11
C HIS A 147 8.86 -5.56 5.19
N VAL A 148 8.39 -4.32 4.99
CA VAL A 148 7.46 -3.67 5.93
C VAL A 148 6.11 -4.40 5.96
N TYR A 149 5.56 -4.73 4.79
CA TYR A 149 4.32 -5.50 4.69
C TYR A 149 4.48 -6.90 5.25
N GLU A 150 5.57 -7.59 4.90
CA GLU A 150 5.87 -8.93 5.42
C GLU A 150 6.01 -8.92 6.94
N PHE A 151 6.76 -7.95 7.49
CA PHE A 151 6.91 -7.76 8.92
C PHE A 151 5.56 -7.55 9.60
N PHE A 152 4.72 -6.66 9.06
CA PHE A 152 3.41 -6.39 9.65
C PHE A 152 2.51 -7.62 9.60
N LEU A 153 2.55 -8.39 8.50
CA LEU A 153 1.81 -9.63 8.38
C LEU A 153 2.27 -10.66 9.42
N ARG A 154 3.60 -10.83 9.62
CA ARG A 154 4.13 -11.71 10.67
C ARG A 154 3.69 -11.29 12.07
N VAL A 155 3.68 -9.98 12.36
CA VAL A 155 3.16 -9.45 13.64
C VAL A 155 1.68 -9.81 13.79
N LEU A 156 0.86 -9.59 12.77
CA LEU A 156 -0.58 -9.90 12.82
C LEU A 156 -0.83 -11.40 12.95
N GLU A 157 -0.03 -12.25 12.32
CA GLU A 157 -0.18 -13.72 12.32
C GLU A 157 0.42 -14.38 13.57
N SER A 158 1.28 -13.67 14.30
CA SER A 158 1.90 -14.19 15.52
C SER A 158 0.85 -14.70 16.52
N PRO A 159 1.05 -15.88 17.12
CA PRO A 159 0.16 -16.40 18.17
C PRO A 159 0.17 -15.53 19.43
N GLU A 160 1.22 -14.73 19.64
CA GLU A 160 1.32 -13.80 20.77
C GLU A 160 0.66 -12.44 20.53
N PHE A 161 0.13 -12.22 19.33
CA PHE A 161 -0.55 -10.97 19.01
C PHE A 161 -1.80 -10.78 19.89
N GLN A 162 -1.90 -9.64 20.55
CA GLN A 162 -2.99 -9.28 21.46
C GLN A 162 -3.84 -8.15 20.87
N PRO A 163 -5.01 -8.45 20.27
CA PRO A 163 -5.90 -7.44 19.68
C PRO A 163 -6.38 -6.39 20.69
N SER A 164 -6.48 -6.76 21.97
CA SER A 164 -6.90 -5.89 23.07
C SER A 164 -5.94 -4.72 23.31
N ILE A 165 -4.64 -4.91 23.07
CA ILE A 165 -3.61 -3.87 23.16
C ILE A 165 -3.51 -3.14 21.83
N ALA A 166 -3.42 -3.89 20.73
CA ALA A 166 -3.23 -3.34 19.39
C ALA A 166 -4.35 -2.39 18.94
N LYS A 167 -5.60 -2.58 19.40
CA LYS A 167 -6.74 -1.70 19.07
C LYS A 167 -6.56 -0.24 19.50
N LYS A 168 -5.61 0.06 20.40
CA LYS A 168 -5.23 1.43 20.77
C LYS A 168 -4.56 2.18 19.62
N TYR A 169 -3.96 1.44 18.67
CA TYR A 169 -3.14 1.98 17.57
C TYR A 169 -3.70 1.63 16.19
N ILE A 170 -4.37 0.49 16.05
CA ILE A 170 -5.10 0.10 14.84
C ILE A 170 -6.57 0.51 15.01
N ASP A 171 -6.86 1.76 14.66
CA ASP A 171 -8.18 2.37 14.76
C ASP A 171 -8.85 2.52 13.38
N GLN A 172 -10.01 3.18 13.35
CA GLN A 172 -10.73 3.44 12.09
C GLN A 172 -9.92 4.29 11.10
N LYS A 173 -9.09 5.21 11.61
CA LYS A 173 -8.25 6.06 10.75
C LYS A 173 -7.15 5.23 10.10
N PHE A 174 -6.47 4.37 10.86
CA PHE A 174 -5.48 3.44 10.33
C PHE A 174 -6.06 2.54 9.23
N VAL A 175 -7.25 1.99 9.47
CA VAL A 175 -7.96 1.16 8.47
C VAL A 175 -8.35 1.96 7.23
N LEU A 176 -8.82 3.20 7.39
CA LEU A 176 -9.16 4.05 6.25
C LEU A 176 -7.93 4.28 5.35
N GLN A 177 -6.80 4.65 5.95
CA GLN A 177 -5.55 4.86 5.22
C GLN A 177 -5.01 3.58 4.57
N LEU A 178 -5.22 2.40 5.18
CA LEU A 178 -4.91 1.12 4.54
C LEU A 178 -5.79 0.86 3.31
N LEU A 179 -7.08 1.14 3.40
CA LEU A 179 -8.02 0.92 2.28
C LEU A 179 -7.76 1.87 1.11
N GLU A 180 -7.27 3.08 1.36
CA GLU A 180 -6.84 4.02 0.31
C GLU A 180 -5.68 3.48 -0.53
N LEU A 181 -4.81 2.64 0.04
CA LEU A 181 -3.66 2.05 -0.68
C LEU A 181 -4.06 0.94 -1.67
N PHE A 182 -5.30 0.43 -1.63
CA PHE A 182 -5.77 -0.55 -2.62
C PHE A 182 -5.84 0.02 -4.03
N ASP A 183 -5.78 1.34 -4.18
CA ASP A 183 -5.70 1.99 -5.48
C ASP A 183 -4.27 1.99 -6.07
N SER A 184 -3.30 1.35 -5.40
CA SER A 184 -1.93 1.19 -5.91
C SER A 184 -1.95 0.43 -7.24
N GLU A 185 -1.19 0.90 -8.23
CA GLU A 185 -1.02 0.21 -9.51
C GLU A 185 -0.18 -1.06 -9.37
N ASP A 186 0.67 -1.14 -8.34
CA ASP A 186 1.53 -2.30 -8.10
C ASP A 186 0.72 -3.50 -7.55
N PRO A 187 0.53 -4.57 -8.33
CA PRO A 187 -0.28 -5.72 -7.90
C PRO A 187 0.31 -6.43 -6.67
N ARG A 188 1.63 -6.33 -6.46
CA ARG A 188 2.30 -6.96 -5.31
C ARG A 188 1.90 -6.27 -4.02
N GLU A 189 1.73 -4.94 -4.06
CA GLU A 189 1.26 -4.17 -2.91
C GLU A 189 -0.19 -4.51 -2.58
N ARG A 190 -1.06 -4.59 -3.60
CA ARG A 190 -2.48 -4.94 -3.42
C ARG A 190 -2.67 -6.33 -2.83
N GLU A 191 -1.88 -7.32 -3.25
CA GLU A 191 -1.95 -8.68 -2.72
C GLU A 191 -1.58 -8.76 -1.22
N LEU A 192 -0.56 -8.00 -0.79
CA LEU A 192 -0.19 -7.90 0.62
C LEU A 192 -1.24 -7.15 1.43
N LEU A 193 -1.76 -6.03 0.90
CA LEU A 193 -2.85 -5.26 1.50
C LEU A 193 -4.10 -6.13 1.71
N LYS A 194 -4.46 -6.94 0.72
CA LYS A 194 -5.57 -7.91 0.78
C LYS A 194 -5.43 -8.79 2.01
N THR A 195 -4.26 -9.41 2.16
CA THR A 195 -3.97 -10.32 3.26
C THR A 195 -3.98 -9.57 4.61
N VAL A 196 -3.35 -8.40 4.68
CA VAL A 196 -3.30 -7.56 5.90
C VAL A 196 -4.71 -7.15 6.34
N VAL A 197 -5.54 -6.61 5.45
CA VAL A 197 -6.91 -6.18 5.78
C VAL A 197 -7.78 -7.37 6.18
N HIS A 198 -7.63 -8.52 5.51
CA HIS A 198 -8.35 -9.73 5.91
C HIS A 198 -7.98 -10.18 7.33
N ARG A 199 -6.67 -10.18 7.69
CA ARG A 199 -6.22 -10.50 9.05
C ARG A 199 -6.76 -9.51 10.08
N ILE A 200 -6.76 -8.21 9.78
CA ILE A 200 -7.33 -7.17 10.65
C ILE A 200 -8.84 -7.41 10.83
N TYR A 201 -9.58 -7.68 9.75
CA TYR A 201 -11.01 -7.98 9.83
C TYR A 201 -11.30 -9.19 10.72
N GLY A 202 -10.50 -10.24 10.60
CA GLY A 202 -10.61 -11.45 11.41
C GLY A 202 -10.40 -11.17 12.90
N LYS A 203 -9.33 -10.46 13.24
CA LYS A 203 -8.87 -10.24 14.63
C LYS A 203 -9.60 -9.12 15.37
N PHE A 204 -10.08 -8.09 14.66
CA PHE A 204 -10.69 -6.91 15.28
C PHE A 204 -12.21 -6.87 15.03
N LEU A 205 -12.97 -7.54 15.91
CA LEU A 205 -14.44 -7.58 15.82
C LEU A 205 -15.08 -6.18 15.74
N GLY A 206 -14.55 -5.22 16.51
CA GLY A 206 -15.04 -3.83 16.55
C GLY A 206 -14.82 -3.03 15.25
N LEU A 207 -13.90 -3.45 14.38
CA LEU A 207 -13.62 -2.79 13.10
C LEU A 207 -14.41 -3.40 11.93
N ARG A 208 -15.03 -4.57 12.11
CA ARG A 208 -15.69 -5.30 11.01
C ARG A 208 -16.78 -4.48 10.31
N SER A 209 -17.66 -3.84 11.08
CA SER A 209 -18.73 -3.00 10.51
C SER A 209 -18.16 -1.80 9.75
N PHE A 210 -17.12 -1.18 10.29
CA PHE A 210 -16.44 -0.06 9.65
C PHE A 210 -15.78 -0.47 8.33
N ILE A 211 -15.00 -1.56 8.32
CA ILE A 211 -14.35 -2.09 7.11
C ILE A 211 -15.38 -2.36 6.01
N ARG A 212 -16.47 -3.09 6.31
CA ARG A 212 -17.52 -3.36 5.31
C ARG A 212 -18.16 -2.07 4.79
N LYS A 213 -18.39 -1.09 5.66
CA LYS A 213 -18.94 0.21 5.25
C LYS A 213 -17.99 0.98 4.33
N GLN A 214 -16.69 0.99 4.62
CA GLN A 214 -15.72 1.69 3.78
C GLN A 214 -15.51 1.01 2.43
N ILE A 215 -15.42 -0.33 2.39
CA ILE A 215 -15.36 -1.07 1.12
C ILE A 215 -16.62 -0.79 0.28
N ASN A 216 -17.80 -0.77 0.90
CA ASN A 216 -19.04 -0.39 0.22
C ASN A 216 -18.96 1.04 -0.35
N ASN A 217 -18.48 2.01 0.42
CA ASN A 217 -18.31 3.38 -0.08
C ASN A 217 -17.34 3.45 -1.28
N ILE A 218 -16.23 2.69 -1.24
CA ILE A 218 -15.27 2.60 -2.34
C ILE A 218 -15.97 2.06 -3.59
N PHE A 219 -16.73 0.97 -3.48
CA PHE A 219 -17.47 0.41 -4.60
C PHE A 219 -18.56 1.34 -5.12
N LEU A 220 -19.29 2.03 -4.26
CA LEU A 220 -20.29 3.01 -4.70
C LEU A 220 -19.63 4.16 -5.48
N ARG A 221 -18.50 4.69 -5.00
CA ARG A 221 -17.74 5.72 -5.71
C ARG A 221 -17.22 5.20 -7.06
N PHE A 222 -16.69 3.98 -7.07
CA PHE A 222 -16.23 3.33 -8.31
C PHE A 222 -17.37 3.19 -9.33
N ILE A 223 -18.53 2.67 -8.92
CA ILE A 223 -19.66 2.39 -9.83
C ILE A 223 -20.32 3.67 -10.35
N TYR A 224 -20.46 4.70 -9.50
CA TYR A 224 -21.32 5.85 -9.80
C TYR A 224 -20.58 7.17 -10.06
N GLU A 225 -19.29 7.26 -9.73
CA GLU A 225 -18.53 8.53 -9.83
C GLU A 225 -17.28 8.41 -10.71
N THR A 226 -16.37 7.48 -10.40
CA THR A 226 -15.03 7.48 -11.01
C THR A 226 -14.87 6.47 -12.14
N GLU A 227 -15.53 5.31 -12.07
CA GLU A 227 -15.24 4.12 -12.89
C GLU A 227 -13.76 3.71 -12.91
N GLN A 228 -12.98 4.18 -11.94
CA GLN A 228 -11.53 3.98 -11.83
C GLN A 228 -11.20 3.63 -10.38
N PHE A 229 -10.64 2.43 -10.19
CA PHE A 229 -10.09 1.92 -8.95
C PHE A 229 -9.33 0.60 -9.20
N ASN A 230 -8.06 0.52 -8.83
CA ASN A 230 -7.22 -0.64 -9.19
C ASN A 230 -7.51 -1.91 -8.38
N GLY A 231 -7.97 -1.76 -7.13
CA GLY A 231 -8.08 -2.87 -6.17
C GLY A 231 -9.45 -3.54 -6.06
N VAL A 232 -10.31 -3.47 -7.08
CA VAL A 232 -11.69 -4.02 -7.00
C VAL A 232 -11.66 -5.52 -6.73
N GLY A 233 -10.85 -6.28 -7.47
CA GLY A 233 -10.76 -7.74 -7.34
C GLY A 233 -10.30 -8.18 -5.96
N GLU A 234 -9.24 -7.57 -5.43
CA GLU A 234 -8.72 -7.91 -4.11
C GLU A 234 -9.72 -7.59 -2.99
N LEU A 235 -10.47 -6.48 -3.09
CA LEU A 235 -11.55 -6.18 -2.15
C LEU A 235 -12.71 -7.17 -2.25
N LEU A 236 -13.04 -7.64 -3.46
CA LEU A 236 -14.05 -8.69 -3.66
C LEU A 236 -13.63 -10.02 -3.04
N GLU A 237 -12.36 -10.43 -3.16
CA GLU A 237 -11.87 -11.66 -2.50
C GLU A 237 -12.00 -11.61 -0.97
N ILE A 238 -11.67 -10.45 -0.36
CA ILE A 238 -11.88 -10.25 1.08
C ILE A 238 -13.36 -10.40 1.41
N LEU A 239 -14.24 -9.77 0.63
CA LEU A 239 -15.67 -9.84 0.85
C LEU A 239 -16.23 -11.25 0.64
N GLY A 240 -15.76 -12.00 -0.36
CA GLY A 240 -16.14 -13.38 -0.58
C GLY A 240 -15.83 -14.25 0.65
N SER A 241 -14.64 -14.10 1.22
CA SER A 241 -14.27 -14.76 2.49
C SER A 241 -15.18 -14.35 3.65
N ILE A 242 -15.52 -13.06 3.76
CA ILE A 242 -16.42 -12.53 4.79
C ILE A 242 -17.85 -13.09 4.64
N ILE A 243 -18.36 -13.14 3.42
CA ILE A 243 -19.72 -13.60 3.10
C ILE A 243 -19.88 -15.08 3.44
N ASN A 244 -18.86 -15.90 3.14
CA ASN A 244 -18.84 -17.32 3.52
C ASN A 244 -18.96 -17.55 5.04
N GLY A 245 -18.58 -16.55 5.85
CA GLY A 245 -18.72 -16.57 7.31
C GLY A 245 -20.03 -16.01 7.86
N PHE A 246 -21.01 -15.64 7.01
CA PHE A 246 -22.28 -15.10 7.49
C PHE A 246 -23.15 -16.14 8.19
N ALA A 247 -23.73 -15.74 9.31
CA ALA A 247 -24.71 -16.55 10.04
C ALA A 247 -26.08 -16.46 9.36
N LEU A 248 -26.87 -17.54 9.50
CA LEU A 248 -28.27 -17.58 9.10
C LEU A 248 -29.19 -17.25 10.30
N PRO A 249 -30.30 -16.54 10.09
CA PRO A 249 -30.75 -15.95 8.83
C PRO A 249 -29.91 -14.73 8.40
N LEU A 250 -29.82 -14.50 7.09
CA LEU A 250 -29.08 -13.37 6.56
C LEU A 250 -29.70 -12.04 7.01
N LYS A 251 -28.84 -11.11 7.42
CA LYS A 251 -29.26 -9.75 7.76
C LYS A 251 -29.64 -8.97 6.51
N SER A 252 -30.62 -8.07 6.66
CA SER A 252 -31.07 -7.17 5.60
C SER A 252 -29.95 -6.29 5.02
N GLU A 253 -28.93 -5.95 5.82
CA GLU A 253 -27.74 -5.22 5.34
C GLU A 253 -26.98 -6.00 4.25
N HIS A 254 -26.91 -7.33 4.36
CA HIS A 254 -26.20 -8.20 3.41
C HIS A 254 -26.98 -8.32 2.09
N THR A 255 -28.31 -8.50 2.17
CA THR A 255 -29.17 -8.51 0.99
C THR A 255 -29.14 -7.17 0.26
N ARG A 256 -29.13 -6.05 1.01
CA ARG A 256 -28.97 -4.71 0.42
C ARG A 256 -27.63 -4.54 -0.26
N PHE A 257 -26.54 -5.00 0.36
CA PHE A 257 -25.21 -4.97 -0.23
C PHE A 257 -25.14 -5.71 -1.57
N LEU A 258 -25.70 -6.93 -1.64
CA LEU A 258 -25.82 -7.66 -2.90
C LEU A 258 -26.56 -6.85 -3.97
N ALA A 259 -27.76 -6.35 -3.64
CA ALA A 259 -28.62 -5.68 -4.62
C ALA A 259 -28.12 -4.30 -5.07
N LYS A 260 -27.44 -3.57 -4.18
CA LYS A 260 -27.03 -2.16 -4.43
C LYS A 260 -25.57 -2.00 -4.83
N VAL A 261 -24.75 -3.04 -4.66
CA VAL A 261 -23.30 -2.96 -4.89
C VAL A 261 -22.84 -4.08 -5.81
N LEU A 262 -22.98 -5.35 -5.40
CA LEU A 262 -22.45 -6.48 -6.19
C LEU A 262 -23.12 -6.62 -7.55
N ILE A 263 -24.45 -6.48 -7.64
CA ILE A 263 -25.15 -6.52 -8.93
C ILE A 263 -24.72 -5.35 -9.83
N PRO A 264 -24.75 -4.08 -9.38
CA PRO A 264 -24.27 -2.96 -10.20
C PRO A 264 -22.80 -3.03 -10.65
N LEU A 265 -21.91 -3.69 -9.92
CA LEU A 265 -20.51 -3.89 -10.35
C LEU A 265 -20.39 -4.57 -11.73
N HIS A 266 -21.37 -5.39 -12.12
CA HIS A 266 -21.41 -6.06 -13.43
C HIS A 266 -21.61 -5.09 -14.61
N LYS A 267 -21.86 -3.80 -14.35
CA LYS A 267 -21.97 -2.77 -15.38
C LYS A 267 -20.66 -2.02 -15.63
N ALA A 268 -19.63 -2.26 -14.82
CA ALA A 268 -18.34 -1.62 -14.97
C ALA A 268 -17.67 -2.04 -16.29
N LYS A 269 -17.01 -1.11 -16.97
CA LYS A 269 -16.28 -1.40 -18.21
C LYS A 269 -15.12 -2.35 -17.99
N SER A 270 -14.43 -2.21 -16.85
CA SER A 270 -13.32 -3.05 -16.42
C SER A 270 -13.74 -4.36 -15.74
N LEU A 271 -15.00 -4.81 -15.93
CA LEU A 271 -15.53 -6.04 -15.31
C LEU A 271 -14.62 -7.25 -15.53
N VAL A 272 -14.02 -7.38 -16.72
CA VAL A 272 -13.15 -8.51 -17.09
C VAL A 272 -12.02 -8.72 -16.08
N MET A 273 -11.51 -7.64 -15.49
CA MET A 273 -10.38 -7.68 -14.53
C MET A 273 -10.73 -8.33 -13.20
N PHE A 274 -12.01 -8.38 -12.83
CA PHE A 274 -12.46 -8.88 -11.52
C PHE A 274 -13.69 -9.79 -11.60
N HIS A 275 -14.11 -10.20 -12.81
CA HIS A 275 -15.29 -11.04 -13.01
C HIS A 275 -15.24 -12.40 -12.30
N PRO A 276 -14.07 -13.09 -12.19
CA PRO A 276 -14.00 -14.37 -11.47
C PRO A 276 -14.24 -14.27 -9.96
N GLN A 277 -13.94 -13.12 -9.34
CA GLN A 277 -14.04 -12.87 -7.90
C GLN A 277 -15.46 -12.61 -7.43
#